data_AF-A0A9B0WJQ6-F1
#
_entry.id   AF-A0A9B0WJQ6-F1
#
_cell.length_a   1.000
_cell.length_b   1.000
_cell.length_c   1.000
_cell.angle_alpha   90.00
_cell.angle_beta   90.00
_cell.angle_gamma   90.00
#
_symmetry.space_group_name_H-M   'P 1'
#
loop_
_entity.id
_entity.type
_entity.pdbx_description
1 polymer ?
#
loop_
_entity_poly.entity_id
_entity_poly.type
_entity_poly.pdbx_seq_one_letter_code
_entity_poly.pdbx_strand_id
1 'polypeptide(L)' 'MKGQLRRKLQRENFARRVVLLSQEMEAGLQAWHLKQLQKLQEEERKHENALKPKGASLQSPLSSH' A
#
# COMPACT_ATOMS: atom_id res chain seq x y z
N MET A 1 -3.40 21.97 45.35
CA MET A 1 -4.19 22.16 44.10
C MET A 1 -3.34 22.24 42.82
N LYS A 2 -2.25 23.04 42.74
CA LYS A 2 -1.47 23.25 41.49
C LYS A 2 -0.85 21.99 40.87
N GLY A 3 -0.37 21.04 41.69
CA GLY A 3 0.23 19.79 41.18
C GLY A 3 -0.75 18.84 40.50
N GLN A 4 -2.02 18.82 40.92
CA GLN A 4 -3.05 17.99 40.29
C GLN A 4 -3.42 18.53 38.91
N LEU A 5 -3.54 19.86 38.78
CA LEU A 5 -3.75 20.53 37.50
C LEU A 5 -2.63 20.20 36.51
N ARG A 6 -1.37 20.29 36.95
CA ARG A 6 -0.20 19.92 36.13
C ARG A 6 -0.28 18.47 35.64
N ARG A 7 -0.59 17.51 36.53
CA ARG A 7 -0.70 16.10 36.17
C ARG A 7 -1.84 15.83 35.18
N LYS A 8 -2.99 16.51 35.34
CA LYS A 8 -4.10 16.39 34.38
C LYS A 8 -3.67 16.85 32.99
N LEU A 9 -3.05 18.03 32.89
CA LEU A 9 -2.57 18.57 31.62
C LEU A 9 -1.51 17.66 30.96
N GLN A 10 -0.55 17.15 31.75
CA GLN A 10 0.48 16.24 31.24
C GLN A 10 -0.13 14.93 30.69
N ARG A 11 -1.09 14.34 31.40
CA ARG A 11 -1.78 13.13 30.95
C ARG A 11 -2.61 13.38 29.70
N GLU A 12 -3.28 14.51 29.62
CA GLU A 12 -4.05 14.89 28.45
C GLU A 12 -3.15 15.07 27.23
N ASN A 13 -2.06 15.82 27.35
CA ASN A 13 -1.10 16.01 26.27
C ASN A 13 -0.48 14.69 25.82
N PHE A 14 -0.17 13.80 26.77
CA PHE A 14 0.33 12.46 26.46
C PHE A 14 -0.69 11.64 25.67
N ALA A 15 -1.95 11.58 26.15
CA ALA A 15 -3.01 10.86 25.47
C ALA A 15 -3.26 11.39 24.04
N ARG A 16 -3.30 12.73 23.88
CA ARG A 16 -3.41 13.37 22.57
C ARG A 16 -2.28 12.95 21.63
N ARG A 17 -1.04 12.92 22.12
CA ARG A 17 0.12 12.52 21.34
C ARG A 17 0.08 11.04 20.95
N VAL A 18 -0.29 10.16 21.87
CA VAL A 18 -0.42 8.71 21.58
C VAL A 18 -1.45 8.48 20.48
N VAL A 19 -2.61 9.13 20.56
CA VAL A 19 -3.66 9.02 19.54
C VAL A 19 -3.17 9.52 18.20
N LEU A 20 -2.56 10.72 18.17
CA LEU A 20 -2.03 11.31 16.92
C LEU A 20 -1.03 10.38 16.23
N LEU A 21 -0.01 9.92 16.96
CA LEU A 21 1.02 9.04 16.39
C LEU A 21 0.46 7.70 15.92
N SER A 22 -0.52 7.15 16.65
CA SER A 22 -1.16 5.90 16.24
C SER A 22 -1.96 6.07 14.94
N GLN A 23 -2.67 7.18 14.80
CA GLN A 23 -3.41 7.52 13.58
C GLN A 23 -2.47 7.75 12.39
N GLU A 24 -1.37 8.48 12.59
CA GLU A 24 -0.37 8.70 11.54
C GLU A 24 0.25 7.39 11.06
N MET A 25 0.58 6.49 11.99
CA MET A 25 1.12 5.16 11.67
C MET A 25 0.10 4.31 10.91
N GLU A 26 -1.14 4.26 11.38
CA GLU A 26 -2.21 3.48 10.72
C GLU A 26 -2.50 4.01 9.32
N ALA A 27 -2.63 5.33 9.15
CA ALA A 27 -2.83 5.95 7.85
C ALA A 27 -1.67 5.65 6.90
N GLY A 28 -0.43 5.71 7.39
CA GLY A 28 0.77 5.36 6.61
C GLY A 28 0.76 3.90 6.15
N LEU A 29 0.40 2.97 7.05
CA LEU A 29 0.30 1.55 6.72
C LEU A 29 -0.81 1.27 5.70
N GLN A 30 -1.99 1.87 5.88
CA GLN A 30 -3.11 1.74 4.94
C GLN A 30 -2.74 2.27 3.56
N ALA A 31 -2.13 3.45 3.48
CA ALA A 31 -1.68 4.03 2.22
C ALA A 31 -0.63 3.16 1.51
N TRP A 32 0.33 2.62 2.27
CA TRP A 32 1.33 1.71 1.71
C TRP A 32 0.69 0.41 1.19
N HIS A 33 -0.22 -0.19 1.95
CA HIS A 33 -0.92 -1.40 1.52
C HIS A 33 -1.76 -1.16 0.26
N LEU A 34 -2.49 -0.05 0.18
CA LEU A 34 -3.26 0.33 -1.00
C LEU A 34 -2.35 0.47 -2.23
N LYS A 35 -1.18 1.09 -2.07
CA LYS A 35 -0.20 1.23 -3.15
C LYS A 35 0.33 -0.13 -3.63
N GLN A 36 0.55 -1.09 -2.73
CA GLN A 36 0.94 -2.44 -3.13
C GLN A 36 -0.17 -3.14 -3.93
N LEU A 37 -1.42 -3.04 -3.47
CA LEU A 37 -2.56 -3.64 -4.17
C LEU A 37 -2.75 -3.04 -5.56
N GLN A 38 -2.68 -1.71 -5.67
CA GLN A 38 -2.76 -1.01 -6.96
C GLN A 38 -1.64 -1.44 -7.90
N LYS A 39 -0.41 -1.60 -7.42
CA LYS A 39 0.71 -2.05 -8.24
C LYS A 39 0.46 -3.43 -8.83
N LEU A 40 0.01 -4.39 -8.03
CA LEU A 40 -0.31 -5.74 -8.51
C LEU A 40 -1.46 -5.71 -9.54
N GLN A 41 -2.51 -4.96 -9.24
CA GLN A 41 -3.65 -4.81 -10.15
C GLN A 41 -3.23 -4.15 -11.48
N GLU A 42 -2.35 -3.15 -11.46
CA GLU A 42 -1.83 -2.53 -12.66
C GLU A 42 -0.95 -3.48 -13.49
N GLU A 43 -0.16 -4.33 -12.85
CA GLU A 43 0.63 -5.36 -13.53
C GLU A 43 -0.27 -6.39 -14.23
N GLU A 44 -1.29 -6.90 -13.53
CA GLU A 44 -2.29 -7.79 -14.12
C GLU A 44 -2.99 -7.13 -15.31
N ARG A 45 -3.46 -5.88 -15.15
CA ARG A 45 -4.10 -5.12 -16.23
C ARG A 45 -3.17 -4.88 -17.41
N LYS A 46 -1.87 -4.71 -17.18
CA LYS A 46 -0.88 -4.59 -18.28
C LYS A 46 -0.72 -5.90 -19.03
N HIS A 47 -0.72 -7.03 -18.33
CA HIS A 47 -0.67 -8.34 -18.96
C HIS A 47 -1.95 -8.66 -19.75
N GLU A 48 -3.13 -8.38 -19.20
CA GLU A 48 -4.42 -8.59 -19.88
C GLU A 48 -4.56 -7.71 -21.12
N ASN A 49 -4.13 -6.45 -21.03
CA ASN A 49 -4.16 -5.51 -22.16
C ASN A 49 -2.97 -5.68 -23.12
N ALA A 50 -2.06 -6.61 -22.86
CA ALA A 50 -0.94 -6.86 -23.74
C ALA A 50 -1.45 -7.41 -25.08
N LEU A 51 -0.97 -6.85 -26.18
CA LEU A 51 -1.24 -7.39 -27.50
C LEU A 51 -0.69 -8.81 -27.59
N LYS A 52 -1.42 -9.69 -28.30
CA LYS A 52 -0.96 -11.06 -28.55
C LYS A 52 0.45 -11.04 -29.14
N PRO A 53 1.38 -11.86 -28.63
CA PRO A 53 2.72 -11.96 -29.19
C PRO A 53 2.62 -12.42 -30.66
N LYS A 54 3.32 -11.73 -31.55
CA LYS A 54 3.39 -12.03 -33.00
C LYS A 54 4.76 -12.64 -33.35
N GLY A 55 4.98 -12.94 -34.63
CA GLY A 55 6.31 -13.25 -35.17
C GLY A 55 6.90 -14.55 -34.60
N ALA A 56 7.76 -14.44 -33.57
CA ALA A 56 8.46 -15.58 -32.96
C ALA A 56 7.51 -16.67 -32.42
N SER A 57 6.30 -16.31 -31.96
CA SER A 57 5.28 -17.27 -31.50
C SER A 57 4.63 -18.08 -32.63
N LEU A 58 4.76 -17.65 -33.89
CA LEU A 58 4.27 -18.38 -35.07
C LEU A 58 5.34 -19.31 -35.65
N GLN A 59 6.59 -19.20 -35.20
CA GLN A 59 7.67 -20.14 -35.52
C GLN A 59 7.63 -21.35 -34.56
N SER A 60 6.46 -22.00 -34.44
CA SER A 60 6.48 -23.43 -34.10
C SER A 60 6.92 -24.16 -35.36
N PRO A 61 7.74 -25.22 -35.28
CA PRO A 61 8.32 -25.86 -36.45
C PRO A 61 7.20 -26.39 -37.36
N LEU A 62 6.95 -25.68 -38.46
CA LEU A 62 6.49 -26.29 -39.71
C LEU A 62 7.63 -27.16 -40.25
N SER A 63 7.96 -28.20 -39.50
CA SER A 63 8.85 -29.28 -39.88
C SER A 63 8.47 -30.52 -39.09
N SER A 64 7.41 -31.20 -39.54
CA SER A 64 7.29 -32.67 -39.48
C SER A 64 6.16 -33.14 -40.39
N HIS A 65 6.59 -33.72 -41.51
CA HIS A 65 5.91 -34.59 -42.48
C HIS A 65 4.82 -34.03 -43.41
#